data_AF-A0A6G1JBR9-F1
#
_entry.id   AF-A0A6G1JBR9-F1
#
_cell.length_a   1.000
_cell.length_b   1.000
_cell.length_c   1.000
_cell.angle_alpha   90.00
_cell.angle_beta   90.00
_cell.angle_gamma   90.00
#
_symmetry.space_group_name_H-M   'P 1'
#
loop_
_entity.id
_entity.type
_entity.pdbx_description
1 polymer ?
#
loop_
_entity_poly.entity_id
_entity_poly.type
_entity_poly.pdbx_seq_one_letter_code
_entity_poly.pdbx_strand_id
1 'polypeptide(L)'
;MLSVFISWTCNRHSIVRDTIGNDLLATLIIPSIAAIHCHIELGKIDVNEPETDLETLDATLVVVGWFTVCGLWLLGLATGSGRPKKCFFIGAVLVLCASALFTISTRRDLPTRLPAAEGLNWFIMGLTTALFSILLPLIIPTNKTARDAVAALFAGARDNSYQPRAYSALRLAAMHLLFLTTWLLMVVADGVLFSRLPDHEEGKPDRPEHVVPQTSYSITELDQAVALCAGILTVMFTMYEALNSWRFTAWENYRRWRSSCEILLEEDVLETNEAERWKTKLRIMAEREKEMLNAPVKTDILARMERNKKWREEQKERADEEKYRRGEMSREEELAFSLERSGFL
;
A
#
# COMPACT_ATOMS: atom_id res chain seq x y z
N MET A 1 -7.60 -1.14 -5.74
CA MET A 1 -7.04 -1.23 -4.36
C MET A 1 -5.76 -2.06 -4.29
N LEU A 2 -5.76 -3.35 -4.68
CA LEU A 2 -4.53 -4.17 -4.69
C LEU A 2 -3.42 -3.54 -5.53
N SER A 3 -3.76 -2.95 -6.67
CA SER A 3 -2.84 -2.17 -7.52
C SER A 3 -2.17 -1.01 -6.78
N VAL A 4 -2.94 -0.25 -5.99
CA VAL A 4 -2.45 0.87 -5.17
C VAL A 4 -1.52 0.35 -4.07
N PHE A 5 -1.85 -0.79 -3.46
CA PHE A 5 -0.97 -1.44 -2.48
C PHE A 5 0.38 -1.78 -3.10
N ILE A 6 0.39 -2.55 -4.19
CA ILE A 6 1.60 -2.96 -4.91
C ILE A 6 2.41 -1.73 -5.34
N SER A 7 1.75 -0.72 -5.90
CA SER A 7 2.36 0.56 -6.28
C SER A 7 3.02 1.23 -5.08
N TRP A 8 2.40 1.24 -3.90
CA TRP A 8 2.94 1.99 -2.77
C TRP A 8 3.99 1.25 -1.95
N THR A 9 3.91 -0.07 -1.88
CA THR A 9 4.81 -0.92 -1.10
C THR A 9 5.96 -1.45 -1.93
N CYS A 10 5.72 -1.79 -3.20
CA CYS A 10 6.69 -2.45 -4.04
C CYS A 10 7.32 -1.51 -5.08
N ASN A 11 6.60 -0.54 -5.65
CA ASN A 11 7.20 0.33 -6.67
C ASN A 11 8.13 1.40 -6.06
N ARG A 12 9.44 1.26 -6.31
CA ARG A 12 10.48 2.13 -5.75
C ARG A 12 10.33 3.60 -6.14
N HIS A 13 9.81 3.89 -7.32
CA HIS A 13 9.58 5.26 -7.79
C HIS A 13 8.39 5.92 -7.08
N SER A 14 7.31 5.16 -6.90
CA SER A 14 6.13 5.59 -6.15
C SER A 14 6.44 5.76 -4.66
N ILE A 15 7.40 4.98 -4.13
CA ILE A 15 7.83 5.11 -2.73
C ILE A 15 8.37 6.51 -2.43
N VAL A 16 9.17 7.06 -3.36
CA VAL A 16 9.92 8.31 -3.17
C VAL A 16 9.05 9.55 -3.44
N ARG A 17 7.99 9.44 -4.23
CA ARG A 17 7.18 10.58 -4.66
C ARG A 17 5.79 10.58 -4.01
N ASP A 18 5.44 11.70 -3.38
CA ASP A 18 4.07 11.97 -2.93
C ASP A 18 3.23 12.57 -4.07
N THR A 19 3.11 11.80 -5.16
CA THR A 19 2.26 12.12 -6.31
C THR A 19 0.98 11.30 -6.26
N ILE A 20 -0.12 11.90 -6.70
CA ILE A 20 -1.40 11.21 -6.90
C ILE A 20 -1.25 10.42 -8.20
N GLY A 21 -1.15 9.09 -8.08
CA GLY A 21 -1.11 8.21 -9.24
C GLY A 21 -2.51 7.98 -9.81
N ASN A 22 -2.56 7.63 -11.10
CA ASN A 22 -3.81 7.28 -11.78
C ASN A 22 -4.48 6.05 -11.12
N ASP A 23 -3.69 5.16 -10.53
CA ASP A 23 -4.14 4.00 -9.74
C ASP A 23 -4.96 4.41 -8.51
N LEU A 24 -4.48 5.41 -7.76
CA LEU A 24 -5.20 5.98 -6.63
C LEU A 24 -6.47 6.68 -7.10
N LEU A 25 -6.38 7.51 -8.15
CA LEU A 25 -7.52 8.24 -8.69
C LEU A 25 -8.64 7.27 -9.12
N ALA A 26 -8.30 6.24 -9.91
CA ALA A 26 -9.24 5.21 -10.33
C ALA A 26 -9.87 4.47 -9.13
N THR A 27 -9.07 4.19 -8.09
CA THR A 27 -9.57 3.53 -6.87
C THR A 27 -10.53 4.41 -6.06
N LEU A 28 -10.40 5.75 -6.14
CA LEU A 28 -11.23 6.69 -5.39
C LEU A 28 -12.49 7.12 -6.14
N ILE A 29 -12.48 7.14 -7.47
CA ILE A 29 -13.62 7.61 -8.28
C ILE A 29 -14.84 6.71 -8.09
N ILE A 30 -14.69 5.39 -8.24
CA ILE A 30 -15.85 4.45 -8.20
C ILE A 30 -16.59 4.55 -6.85
N PRO A 31 -15.91 4.48 -5.68
CA PRO A 31 -16.57 4.65 -4.39
C PRO A 31 -17.18 6.04 -4.18
N SER A 32 -16.56 7.09 -4.74
CA SER A 32 -17.12 8.44 -4.65
C SER A 32 -18.44 8.55 -5.42
N ILE A 33 -18.47 8.02 -6.65
CA ILE A 33 -19.69 7.98 -7.47
C ILE A 33 -20.76 7.13 -6.77
N ALA A 34 -20.40 5.94 -6.28
CA ALA A 34 -21.32 5.08 -5.56
C ALA A 34 -21.91 5.76 -4.31
N ALA A 35 -21.09 6.45 -3.52
CA ALA A 35 -21.58 7.17 -2.33
C ALA A 35 -22.52 8.34 -2.68
N ILE A 36 -22.21 9.10 -3.73
CA ILE A 36 -23.08 10.18 -4.22
C ILE A 36 -24.41 9.60 -4.73
N HIS A 37 -24.35 8.55 -5.53
CA HIS A 37 -25.53 7.86 -6.07
C HIS A 37 -26.39 7.31 -4.93
N CYS A 38 -25.78 6.68 -3.93
CA CYS A 38 -26.46 6.20 -2.73
C CYS A 38 -27.19 7.34 -2.00
N HIS A 39 -26.57 8.51 -1.81
CA HIS A 39 -27.23 9.67 -1.19
C HIS A 39 -28.42 10.18 -2.02
N ILE A 40 -28.30 10.22 -3.35
CA ILE A 40 -29.38 10.64 -4.24
C ILE A 40 -30.58 9.68 -4.12
N GLU A 41 -30.36 8.37 -4.19
CA GLU A 41 -31.43 7.37 -4.11
C GLU A 41 -32.07 7.36 -2.71
N LEU A 42 -31.29 7.51 -1.64
CA LEU A 42 -31.83 7.67 -0.29
C LEU A 42 -32.72 8.91 -0.14
N GLY A 43 -32.38 9.99 -0.84
CA GLY A 43 -33.19 11.21 -0.90
C GLY A 43 -34.52 11.00 -1.61
N LYS A 44 -34.56 10.20 -2.69
CA LYS A 44 -35.79 9.90 -3.44
C LYS A 44 -36.78 9.05 -2.62
N ILE A 45 -36.28 8.12 -1.81
CA ILE A 45 -37.12 7.28 -0.92
C ILE A 45 -37.97 8.13 0.04
N ASP A 46 -37.49 9.31 0.44
CA ASP A 46 -38.22 10.20 1.36
C ASP A 46 -39.40 10.96 0.69
N VAL A 47 -39.47 10.98 -0.65
CA VAL A 47 -40.30 11.95 -1.41
C VAL A 47 -41.55 11.35 -2.08
N ASN A 48 -41.90 10.07 -1.84
CA ASN A 48 -43.16 9.38 -2.25
C ASN A 48 -43.17 8.54 -3.55
N GLU A 49 -42.08 7.87 -3.94
CA GLU A 49 -42.15 6.88 -5.04
C GLU A 49 -41.82 5.44 -4.57
N PRO A 50 -42.75 4.47 -4.75
CA PRO A 50 -42.54 3.07 -4.39
C PRO A 50 -41.67 2.28 -5.38
N GLU A 51 -41.27 2.87 -6.51
CA GLU A 51 -40.36 2.28 -7.51
C GLU A 51 -38.93 2.84 -7.39
N THR A 52 -38.42 2.99 -6.17
CA THR A 52 -36.97 3.22 -6.04
C THR A 52 -36.26 1.92 -6.43
N ASP A 53 -35.26 1.99 -7.31
CA ASP A 53 -34.39 0.87 -7.66
C ASP A 53 -33.56 0.44 -6.45
N LEU A 54 -34.19 -0.36 -5.57
CA LEU A 54 -33.56 -0.94 -4.39
C LEU A 54 -32.32 -1.75 -4.77
N GLU A 55 -32.30 -2.34 -5.96
CA GLU A 55 -31.13 -3.05 -6.51
C GLU A 55 -29.93 -2.11 -6.72
N THR A 56 -30.16 -0.92 -7.29
CA THR A 56 -29.09 0.09 -7.48
C THR A 56 -28.59 0.62 -6.14
N LEU A 57 -29.48 0.81 -5.18
CA LEU A 57 -29.13 1.21 -3.82
C LEU A 57 -28.30 0.12 -3.12
N ASP A 58 -28.67 -1.15 -3.27
CA ASP A 58 -27.94 -2.29 -2.69
C ASP A 58 -26.53 -2.41 -3.31
N ALA A 59 -26.42 -2.33 -4.63
CA ALA A 59 -25.12 -2.39 -5.33
C ALA A 59 -24.18 -1.25 -4.92
N THR A 60 -24.69 -0.01 -4.85
CA THR A 60 -23.89 1.15 -4.42
C THR A 60 -23.49 1.04 -2.95
N LEU A 61 -24.37 0.51 -2.10
CA LEU A 61 -24.09 0.27 -0.69
C LEU A 61 -22.94 -0.72 -0.48
N VAL A 62 -22.91 -1.81 -1.26
CA VAL A 62 -21.81 -2.79 -1.19
C VAL A 62 -20.47 -2.12 -1.53
N VAL A 63 -20.40 -1.33 -2.61
CA VAL A 63 -19.17 -0.62 -3.01
C VAL A 63 -18.70 0.33 -1.90
N VAL A 64 -19.63 1.09 -1.31
CA VAL A 64 -19.37 2.03 -0.22
C VAL A 64 -18.88 1.29 1.04
N GLY A 65 -19.51 0.18 1.40
CA GLY A 65 -19.12 -0.67 2.53
C GLY A 65 -17.70 -1.20 2.38
N TRP A 66 -17.40 -1.81 1.24
CA TRP A 66 -16.05 -2.32 0.93
C TRP A 66 -15.00 -1.21 0.92
N PHE A 67 -15.30 -0.06 0.33
CA PHE A 67 -14.36 1.06 0.33
C PHE A 67 -14.15 1.62 1.74
N THR A 68 -15.14 1.62 2.61
CA THR A 68 -14.98 2.12 3.98
C THR A 68 -13.95 1.27 4.75
N VAL A 69 -14.00 -0.05 4.61
CA VAL A 69 -13.02 -0.97 5.23
C VAL A 69 -11.65 -0.81 4.59
N CYS A 70 -11.56 -0.96 3.27
CA CYS A 70 -10.28 -0.90 2.56
C CYS A 70 -9.66 0.51 2.55
N GLY A 71 -10.49 1.54 2.59
CA GLY A 71 -10.10 2.94 2.62
C GLY A 71 -9.46 3.32 3.95
N LEU A 72 -9.95 2.78 5.08
CA LEU A 72 -9.29 2.94 6.38
C LEU A 72 -7.89 2.32 6.35
N TRP A 73 -7.76 1.13 5.75
CA TRP A 73 -6.46 0.49 5.55
C TRP A 73 -5.52 1.31 4.64
N LEU A 74 -6.02 1.82 3.50
CA LEU A 74 -5.27 2.71 2.62
C LEU A 74 -4.86 4.02 3.32
N LEU A 75 -5.73 4.57 4.16
CA LEU A 75 -5.44 5.76 4.98
C LEU A 75 -4.33 5.46 5.99
N GLY A 76 -4.39 4.29 6.63
CA GLY A 76 -3.32 3.78 7.48
C GLY A 76 -1.99 3.67 6.74
N LEU A 77 -1.98 3.14 5.51
CA LEU A 77 -0.78 3.04 4.68
C LEU A 77 -0.23 4.42 4.30
N ALA A 78 -1.11 5.35 3.92
CA ALA A 78 -0.74 6.72 3.54
C ALA A 78 -0.16 7.50 4.74
N THR A 79 -0.78 7.39 5.90
CA THR A 79 -0.38 8.11 7.12
C THR A 79 0.99 7.68 7.61
N GLY A 80 1.25 6.37 7.76
CA GLY A 80 2.58 5.94 8.22
C GLY A 80 3.66 5.97 7.12
N SER A 81 3.28 6.16 5.85
CA SER A 81 4.23 6.56 4.80
C SER A 81 4.53 8.07 4.79
N GLY A 82 3.85 8.87 5.62
CA GLY A 82 4.04 10.33 5.69
C GLY A 82 3.59 11.08 4.43
N ARG A 83 2.49 10.64 3.79
CA ARG A 83 2.02 11.16 2.50
C ARG A 83 0.72 11.97 2.64
N PRO A 84 0.80 13.25 3.07
CA PRO A 84 -0.38 14.01 3.48
C PRO A 84 -1.37 14.24 2.33
N LYS A 85 -0.90 14.38 1.08
CA LYS A 85 -1.79 14.56 -0.08
C LYS A 85 -2.68 13.34 -0.27
N LYS A 86 -2.09 12.14 -0.26
CA LYS A 86 -2.83 10.88 -0.40
C LYS A 86 -3.80 10.67 0.77
N CYS A 87 -3.38 11.00 2.00
CA CYS A 87 -4.27 10.96 3.16
C CYS A 87 -5.50 11.84 3.00
N PHE A 88 -5.33 13.06 2.49
CA PHE A 88 -6.43 13.99 2.28
C PHE A 88 -7.49 13.43 1.31
N PHE A 89 -7.06 12.94 0.14
CA PHE A 89 -7.99 12.38 -0.85
C PHE A 89 -8.67 11.11 -0.36
N ILE A 90 -7.94 10.19 0.27
CA ILE A 90 -8.55 8.98 0.84
C ILE A 90 -9.54 9.36 1.95
N GLY A 91 -9.14 10.26 2.85
CA GLY A 91 -9.98 10.71 3.95
C GLY A 91 -11.27 11.37 3.47
N ALA A 92 -11.21 12.21 2.43
CA ALA A 92 -12.39 12.85 1.86
C ALA A 92 -13.40 11.82 1.32
N VAL A 93 -12.95 10.84 0.54
CA VAL A 93 -13.84 9.78 0.00
C VAL A 93 -14.33 8.87 1.12
N LEU A 94 -13.51 8.61 2.14
CA LEU A 94 -13.90 7.80 3.29
C LEU A 94 -15.00 8.46 4.11
N VAL A 95 -14.91 9.78 4.35
CA VAL A 95 -15.96 10.55 5.03
C VAL A 95 -17.27 10.52 4.22
N LEU A 96 -17.18 10.65 2.90
CA LEU A 96 -18.33 10.57 2.00
C LEU A 96 -18.99 9.18 2.03
N CYS A 97 -18.20 8.11 2.04
CA CYS A 97 -18.69 6.74 2.13
C CYS A 97 -19.31 6.46 3.51
N ALA A 98 -18.62 6.87 4.59
CA ALA A 98 -19.09 6.70 5.95
C ALA A 98 -20.39 7.48 6.21
N SER A 99 -20.57 8.65 5.60
CA SER A 99 -21.81 9.41 5.74
C SER A 99 -22.99 8.69 5.09
N ALA A 100 -22.81 8.04 3.93
CA ALA A 100 -23.86 7.22 3.31
C ALA A 100 -24.27 6.04 4.20
N LEU A 101 -23.28 5.30 4.74
CA LEU A 101 -23.53 4.19 5.67
C LEU A 101 -24.24 4.65 6.95
N PHE A 102 -23.83 5.81 7.48
CA PHE A 102 -24.45 6.39 8.66
C PHE A 102 -25.93 6.76 8.40
N THR A 103 -26.22 7.42 7.27
CA THR A 103 -27.60 7.76 6.89
C THR A 103 -28.48 6.51 6.81
N ILE A 104 -27.99 5.41 6.22
CA ILE A 104 -28.73 4.14 6.18
C ILE A 104 -28.94 3.57 7.57
N SER A 105 -27.90 3.57 8.42
CA SER A 105 -27.99 3.08 9.80
C SER A 105 -29.04 3.83 10.63
N THR A 106 -29.27 5.11 10.34
CA THR A 106 -30.29 5.92 11.02
C THR A 106 -31.72 5.60 10.58
N ARG A 107 -31.92 4.99 9.41
CA ARG A 107 -33.24 4.60 8.90
C ARG A 107 -33.51 3.14 9.18
N ARG A 108 -34.27 2.85 10.25
CA ARG A 108 -34.53 1.48 10.73
C ARG A 108 -35.28 0.58 9.74
N ASP A 109 -35.95 1.16 8.74
CA ASP A 109 -36.82 0.42 7.81
C ASP A 109 -36.09 -0.12 6.57
N LEU A 110 -34.91 0.43 6.25
CA LEU A 110 -34.12 0.02 5.08
C LEU A 110 -33.27 -1.24 5.30
N PRO A 111 -32.65 -1.48 6.47
CA PRO A 111 -31.84 -2.67 6.71
C PRO A 111 -32.58 -3.98 6.49
N THR A 112 -33.88 -4.02 6.78
CA THR A 112 -34.72 -5.21 6.55
C THR A 112 -35.10 -5.45 5.08
N ARG A 113 -34.83 -4.49 4.20
CA ARG A 113 -35.21 -4.53 2.77
C ARG A 113 -34.01 -4.66 1.83
N LEU A 114 -32.80 -4.45 2.34
CA LEU A 114 -31.57 -4.44 1.56
C LEU A 114 -30.68 -5.59 2.07
N PRO A 115 -30.46 -6.65 1.28
CA PRO A 115 -29.58 -7.76 1.66
C PRO A 115 -28.18 -7.29 2.03
N ALA A 116 -27.62 -6.30 1.32
CA ALA A 116 -26.31 -5.75 1.65
C ALA A 116 -26.29 -4.97 2.98
N ALA A 117 -27.45 -4.46 3.42
CA ALA A 117 -27.56 -3.76 4.69
C ALA A 117 -27.65 -4.71 5.90
N GLU A 118 -28.00 -5.99 5.72
CA GLU A 118 -27.79 -6.99 6.78
C GLU A 118 -26.28 -7.23 7.01
N GLY A 119 -25.49 -7.14 5.94
CA GLY A 119 -24.02 -7.06 5.99
C GLY A 119 -23.47 -5.80 6.68
N LEU A 120 -24.29 -4.77 6.91
CA LEU A 120 -23.86 -3.50 7.51
C LEU A 120 -23.30 -3.66 8.92
N ASN A 121 -23.80 -4.62 9.70
CA ASN A 121 -23.24 -4.94 11.02
C ASN A 121 -21.79 -5.43 10.92
N TRP A 122 -21.46 -6.21 9.87
CA TRP A 122 -20.10 -6.62 9.57
C TRP A 122 -19.23 -5.45 9.12
N PHE A 123 -19.79 -4.51 8.35
CA PHE A 123 -19.08 -3.29 7.96
C PHE A 123 -18.82 -2.36 9.15
N ILE A 124 -19.77 -2.21 10.08
CA ILE A 124 -19.62 -1.45 11.32
C ILE A 124 -18.58 -2.12 12.24
N MET A 125 -18.58 -3.45 12.33
CA MET A 125 -17.56 -4.20 13.08
C MET A 125 -16.18 -4.07 12.41
N GLY A 126 -16.10 -4.12 11.08
CA GLY A 126 -14.88 -3.86 10.32
C GLY A 126 -14.37 -2.44 10.49
N LEU A 127 -15.26 -1.44 10.46
CA LEU A 127 -14.97 -0.02 10.69
C LEU A 127 -14.42 0.20 12.11
N THR A 128 -15.08 -0.35 13.14
CA THR A 128 -14.64 -0.21 14.54
C THR A 128 -13.29 -0.88 14.77
N THR A 129 -13.07 -2.06 14.19
CA THR A 129 -11.78 -2.78 14.26
C THR A 129 -10.67 -2.04 13.51
N ALA A 130 -10.98 -1.46 12.34
CA ALA A 130 -10.05 -0.68 11.54
C ALA A 130 -9.69 0.66 12.22
N LEU A 131 -10.68 1.37 12.78
CA LEU A 131 -10.47 2.57 13.59
C LEU A 131 -9.60 2.26 14.81
N PHE A 132 -9.86 1.16 15.51
CA PHE A 132 -9.02 0.71 16.62
C PHE A 132 -7.57 0.48 16.16
N SER A 133 -7.38 -0.16 15.00
CA SER A 133 -6.05 -0.45 14.43
C SER A 133 -5.29 0.79 13.97
N ILE A 134 -5.99 1.86 13.57
CA ILE A 134 -5.38 3.16 13.20
C ILE A 134 -5.09 4.01 14.45
N LEU A 135 -5.96 3.96 15.45
CA LEU A 135 -5.79 4.70 16.70
C LEU A 135 -4.69 4.09 17.59
N LEU A 136 -4.52 2.77 17.58
CA LEU A 136 -3.49 2.08 18.37
C LEU A 136 -2.06 2.63 18.12
N PRO A 137 -1.56 2.78 16.87
CA PRO A 137 -0.25 3.37 16.61
C PRO A 137 -0.18 4.88 16.81
N LEU A 138 -1.30 5.60 16.99
CA LEU A 138 -1.33 7.00 17.43
C LEU A 138 -1.21 7.10 18.97
N ILE A 139 -1.71 6.11 19.70
CA ILE A 139 -1.65 6.03 21.17
C ILE A 139 -0.31 5.44 21.66
N ILE A 140 0.28 4.49 20.94
CA ILE A 140 1.58 3.88 21.31
C ILE A 140 2.75 4.89 21.44
N PRO A 141 2.94 5.90 20.55
CA PRO A 141 4.06 6.83 20.67
C PRO A 141 3.94 7.82 21.83
N THR A 142 2.74 8.02 22.41
CA THR A 142 2.55 8.92 23.54
C THR A 142 2.85 8.23 24.88
N ASN A 143 2.80 6.90 24.94
CA ASN A 143 3.08 6.12 26.15
C ASN A 143 4.47 5.49 26.11
N LYS A 144 5.40 6.06 26.89
CA LYS A 144 6.81 5.64 26.97
C LYS A 144 6.96 4.13 27.29
N THR A 145 6.09 3.60 28.15
CA THR A 145 6.11 2.20 28.61
C THR A 145 5.72 1.24 27.49
N ALA A 146 4.73 1.59 26.67
CA ALA A 146 4.32 0.79 25.51
C ALA A 146 5.39 0.80 24.42
N ARG A 147 6.02 1.96 24.18
CA ARG A 147 7.14 2.10 23.25
C ARG A 147 8.31 1.20 23.63
N ASP A 148 8.66 1.14 24.90
CA ASP A 148 9.80 0.37 25.39
C ASP A 148 9.48 -1.15 25.40
N ALA A 149 8.25 -1.56 25.71
CA ALA A 149 7.80 -2.96 25.58
C ALA A 149 7.80 -3.47 24.12
N VAL A 150 7.32 -2.64 23.19
CA VAL A 150 7.40 -2.95 21.75
C VAL A 150 8.86 -2.95 21.28
N ALA A 151 9.71 -2.04 21.76
CA ALA A 151 11.13 -2.07 21.46
C ALA A 151 11.79 -3.37 21.94
N ALA A 152 11.43 -3.86 23.14
CA ALA A 152 11.94 -5.13 23.70
C ALA A 152 11.50 -6.36 22.89
N LEU A 153 10.23 -6.44 22.46
CA LEU A 153 9.72 -7.55 21.65
C LEU A 153 10.44 -7.70 20.30
N PHE A 154 10.93 -6.59 19.73
CA PHE A 154 11.63 -6.58 18.45
C PHE A 154 13.15 -6.40 18.59
N ALA A 155 13.69 -6.34 19.82
CA ALA A 155 15.12 -6.15 20.08
C ALA A 155 15.97 -7.38 19.74
N GLY A 156 15.35 -8.54 19.48
CA GLY A 156 16.04 -9.79 19.12
C GLY A 156 16.71 -9.81 17.74
N ALA A 157 16.46 -8.81 16.88
CA ALA A 157 17.03 -8.73 15.52
C ALA A 157 17.90 -7.46 15.36
N ARG A 158 18.74 -7.20 16.35
CA ARG A 158 19.53 -5.97 16.45
C ARG A 158 20.92 -6.18 15.87
N ASP A 159 21.15 -5.61 14.69
CA ASP A 159 22.48 -5.15 14.32
C ASP A 159 22.45 -3.63 14.16
N ASN A 160 23.22 -2.96 15.02
CA ASN A 160 23.24 -1.51 15.18
C ASN A 160 24.05 -0.85 14.07
N SER A 161 23.50 -0.69 12.87
CA SER A 161 23.88 0.43 12.01
C SER A 161 22.88 0.63 10.88
N TYR A 162 22.38 1.86 10.75
CA TYR A 162 21.57 2.34 9.62
C TYR A 162 20.13 1.77 9.47
N GLN A 163 19.15 2.41 10.14
CA GLN A 163 18.08 3.22 9.52
C GLN A 163 16.79 3.25 10.37
N PRO A 164 16.47 4.38 11.04
CA PRO A 164 15.22 4.52 11.80
C PRO A 164 13.95 4.71 10.94
N ARG A 165 14.06 4.96 9.62
CA ARG A 165 12.89 5.19 8.73
C ARG A 165 12.35 3.94 8.04
N ALA A 166 13.19 2.95 7.72
CA ALA A 166 12.73 1.73 7.07
C ALA A 166 11.94 0.84 8.05
N TYR A 167 12.29 0.87 9.33
CA TYR A 167 11.70 0.03 10.37
C TYR A 167 10.27 0.46 10.77
N SER A 168 9.96 1.77 10.74
CA SER A 168 8.60 2.26 11.01
C SER A 168 7.64 1.90 9.88
N ALA A 169 8.09 2.00 8.63
CA ALA A 169 7.31 1.59 7.46
C ALA A 169 7.08 0.07 7.44
N LEU A 170 8.09 -0.74 7.77
CA LEU A 170 7.96 -2.20 7.84
C LEU A 170 7.02 -2.64 8.99
N ARG A 171 7.12 -2.02 10.17
CA ARG A 171 6.19 -2.28 11.28
C ARG A 171 4.76 -1.91 10.94
N LEU A 172 4.57 -0.77 10.28
CA LEU A 172 3.25 -0.33 9.86
C LEU A 172 2.68 -1.26 8.77
N ALA A 173 3.50 -1.66 7.80
CA ALA A 173 3.13 -2.64 6.80
C ALA A 173 2.78 -3.99 7.42
N ALA A 174 3.55 -4.45 8.43
CA ALA A 174 3.28 -5.68 9.16
C ALA A 174 1.97 -5.60 9.98
N MET A 175 1.70 -4.48 10.66
CA MET A 175 0.43 -4.22 11.35
C MET A 175 -0.75 -4.25 10.37
N HIS A 176 -0.58 -3.62 9.20
CA HIS A 176 -1.59 -3.58 8.14
C HIS A 176 -1.81 -4.94 7.47
N LEU A 177 -0.77 -5.76 7.33
CA LEU A 177 -0.86 -7.15 6.89
C LEU A 177 -1.54 -8.04 7.94
N LEU A 178 -1.22 -7.84 9.22
CA LEU A 178 -1.86 -8.55 10.33
C LEU A 178 -3.35 -8.18 10.42
N PHE A 179 -3.70 -6.91 10.20
CA PHE A 179 -5.08 -6.45 10.10
C PHE A 179 -5.80 -7.11 8.92
N LEU A 180 -5.22 -7.06 7.72
CA LEU A 180 -5.80 -7.66 6.52
C LEU A 180 -6.02 -9.16 6.70
N THR A 181 -5.05 -9.88 7.26
CA THR A 181 -5.13 -11.33 7.51
C THR A 181 -6.16 -11.66 8.58
N THR A 182 -6.23 -10.90 9.67
CA THR A 182 -7.24 -11.08 10.73
C THR A 182 -8.66 -10.82 10.18
N TRP A 183 -8.81 -9.79 9.35
CA TRP A 183 -10.08 -9.48 8.71
C TRP A 183 -10.50 -10.58 7.73
N LEU A 184 -9.58 -11.04 6.88
CA LEU A 184 -9.83 -12.14 5.94
C LEU A 184 -10.18 -13.45 6.69
N LEU A 185 -9.50 -13.72 7.82
CA LEU A 185 -9.80 -14.85 8.70
C LEU A 185 -11.19 -14.74 9.33
N MET A 186 -11.62 -13.54 9.75
CA MET A 186 -12.99 -13.34 10.25
C MET A 186 -14.03 -13.63 9.16
N VAL A 187 -13.82 -13.12 7.94
CA VAL A 187 -14.73 -13.35 6.81
C VAL A 187 -14.81 -14.84 6.47
N VAL A 188 -13.68 -15.54 6.44
CA VAL A 188 -13.63 -16.99 6.18
C VAL A 188 -14.26 -17.78 7.32
N ALA A 189 -13.94 -17.45 8.57
CA ALA A 189 -14.48 -18.12 9.74
C ALA A 189 -16.01 -17.97 9.80
N ASP A 190 -16.53 -16.79 9.48
CA ASP A 190 -17.96 -16.53 9.46
C ASP A 190 -18.67 -17.27 8.32
N GLY A 191 -18.11 -17.25 7.10
CA GLY A 191 -18.63 -18.07 6.00
C GLY A 191 -18.66 -19.57 6.33
N VAL A 192 -17.67 -20.05 7.09
CA VAL A 192 -17.63 -21.44 7.60
C VAL A 192 -18.60 -21.66 8.77
N LEU A 193 -18.84 -20.67 9.62
CA LEU A 193 -19.75 -20.77 10.76
C LEU A 193 -21.22 -20.76 10.29
N PHE A 194 -21.55 -19.87 9.37
CA PHE A 194 -22.88 -19.78 8.74
C PHE A 194 -23.20 -21.00 7.89
N SER A 195 -22.23 -21.55 7.16
CA SER A 195 -22.44 -22.81 6.41
C SER A 195 -22.55 -24.06 7.29
N ARG A 196 -22.33 -23.95 8.60
CA ARG A 196 -22.43 -25.05 9.57
C ARG A 196 -23.60 -24.93 10.54
N LEU A 197 -24.34 -23.83 10.52
CA LEU A 197 -25.59 -23.74 11.26
C LEU A 197 -26.62 -24.59 10.51
N PRO A 198 -27.14 -25.67 11.11
CA PRO A 198 -28.14 -26.50 10.47
C PRO A 198 -29.41 -25.69 10.25
N ASP A 199 -29.92 -25.74 9.01
CA ASP A 199 -31.11 -25.04 8.53
C ASP A 199 -32.25 -25.12 9.55
N HIS A 200 -32.52 -23.98 10.17
CA HIS A 200 -33.75 -23.72 10.90
C HIS A 200 -34.44 -22.55 10.22
N GLU A 201 -34.93 -22.82 9.00
CA GLU A 201 -36.28 -22.46 8.55
C GLU A 201 -36.51 -23.05 7.15
N GLU A 202 -37.31 -24.13 7.09
CA GLU A 202 -37.83 -24.68 5.84
C GLU A 202 -38.60 -23.58 5.07
N GLY A 203 -37.97 -22.99 4.06
CA GLY A 203 -38.65 -22.08 3.13
C GLY A 203 -37.84 -20.89 2.61
N LYS A 204 -36.69 -20.56 3.20
CA LYS A 204 -35.77 -19.56 2.62
C LYS A 204 -34.62 -20.26 1.90
N PRO A 205 -34.35 -19.96 0.62
CA PRO A 205 -33.27 -20.59 -0.11
C PRO A 205 -31.93 -20.27 0.54
N ASP A 206 -31.24 -21.31 1.00
CA ASP A 206 -29.85 -21.32 1.43
C ASP A 206 -28.96 -20.63 0.42
N ARG A 207 -28.40 -19.47 0.77
CA ARG A 207 -27.32 -18.89 -0.01
C ARG A 207 -26.23 -18.30 0.90
N PRO A 208 -25.14 -19.05 1.15
CA PRO A 208 -23.91 -18.50 1.70
C PRO A 208 -23.19 -17.69 0.61
N GLU A 209 -23.79 -16.60 0.15
CA GLU A 209 -23.24 -15.76 -0.94
C GLU A 209 -22.84 -14.34 -0.46
N HIS A 210 -22.83 -14.10 0.85
CA HIS A 210 -22.73 -12.75 1.44
C HIS A 210 -21.33 -12.12 1.43
N VAL A 211 -20.31 -12.84 0.97
CA VAL A 211 -18.92 -12.35 0.95
C VAL A 211 -18.57 -11.66 -0.37
N VAL A 212 -19.33 -11.89 -1.44
CA VAL A 212 -19.11 -11.28 -2.75
C VAL A 212 -20.31 -10.38 -3.05
N PRO A 213 -20.11 -9.14 -3.55
CA PRO A 213 -21.21 -8.32 -4.05
C PRO A 213 -22.08 -9.15 -4.99
N GLN A 214 -23.28 -9.49 -4.54
CA GLN A 214 -24.26 -10.14 -5.38
C GLN A 214 -25.05 -9.05 -6.05
N THR A 215 -24.64 -8.70 -7.25
CA THR A 215 -25.58 -8.04 -8.15
C THR A 215 -26.53 -9.10 -8.69
N SER A 216 -27.81 -8.76 -8.85
CA SER A 216 -28.80 -9.54 -9.63
C SER A 216 -28.30 -9.87 -11.06
N TYR A 217 -27.29 -9.13 -11.52
CA TYR A 217 -26.58 -9.28 -12.78
C TYR A 217 -25.58 -10.45 -12.76
N SER A 218 -25.66 -11.29 -13.78
CA SER A 218 -24.79 -12.46 -13.98
C SER A 218 -23.41 -12.04 -14.50
N ILE A 219 -22.35 -12.77 -14.13
CA ILE A 219 -20.98 -12.61 -14.69
C ILE A 219 -20.96 -12.74 -16.23
N THR A 220 -22.02 -13.29 -16.82
CA THR A 220 -22.23 -13.33 -18.27
C THR A 220 -22.49 -11.96 -18.88
N GLU A 221 -22.75 -10.93 -18.08
CA GLU A 221 -22.96 -9.56 -18.54
C GLU A 221 -21.62 -8.89 -18.86
N LEU A 222 -21.59 -8.26 -20.04
CA LEU A 222 -20.38 -7.78 -20.68
C LEU A 222 -19.63 -6.75 -19.84
N ASP A 223 -20.36 -5.90 -19.12
CA ASP A 223 -19.82 -4.84 -18.27
C ASP A 223 -19.06 -5.40 -17.06
N GLN A 224 -19.54 -6.47 -16.44
CA GLN A 224 -18.86 -7.14 -15.33
C GLN A 224 -17.58 -7.84 -15.80
N ALA A 225 -17.65 -8.55 -16.93
CA ALA A 225 -16.48 -9.19 -17.52
C ALA A 225 -15.42 -8.15 -17.92
N VAL A 226 -15.85 -7.01 -18.49
CA VAL A 226 -14.96 -5.89 -18.84
C VAL A 226 -14.36 -5.27 -17.58
N ALA A 227 -15.15 -5.03 -16.53
CA ALA A 227 -14.65 -4.48 -15.27
C ALA A 227 -13.63 -5.40 -14.58
N LEU A 228 -13.89 -6.71 -14.56
CA LEU A 228 -12.98 -7.72 -14.03
C LEU A 228 -11.66 -7.76 -14.82
N CYS A 229 -11.75 -7.83 -16.15
CA CYS A 229 -10.58 -7.80 -17.04
C CYS A 229 -9.76 -6.51 -16.85
N ALA A 230 -10.41 -5.36 -16.78
CA ALA A 230 -9.75 -4.08 -16.52
C ALA A 230 -9.05 -4.08 -15.13
N GLY A 231 -9.70 -4.66 -14.11
CA GLY A 231 -9.12 -4.83 -12.78
C GLY A 231 -7.87 -5.71 -12.79
N ILE A 232 -7.93 -6.87 -13.45
CA ILE A 232 -6.79 -7.80 -13.58
C ILE A 232 -5.64 -7.15 -14.34
N LEU A 233 -5.91 -6.53 -15.49
CA LEU A 233 -4.89 -5.83 -16.28
C LEU A 233 -4.22 -4.72 -15.47
N THR A 234 -4.99 -3.97 -14.67
CA THR A 234 -4.44 -2.92 -13.78
C THR A 234 -3.50 -3.53 -12.72
N VAL A 235 -3.84 -4.68 -12.15
CA VAL A 235 -2.97 -5.39 -11.19
C VAL A 235 -1.71 -5.91 -11.88
N MET A 236 -1.84 -6.55 -13.05
CA MET A 236 -0.68 -7.05 -13.81
C MET A 236 0.27 -5.90 -14.21
N PHE A 237 -0.28 -4.79 -14.68
CA PHE A 237 0.51 -3.62 -15.08
C PHE A 237 1.24 -3.00 -13.88
N THR A 238 0.56 -2.84 -12.73
CA THR A 238 1.21 -2.32 -11.51
C THR A 238 2.27 -3.26 -10.96
N MET A 239 2.07 -4.58 -11.04
CA MET A 239 3.09 -5.56 -10.68
C MET A 239 4.30 -5.51 -11.62
N TYR A 240 4.06 -5.37 -12.93
CA TYR A 240 5.10 -5.19 -13.94
C TYR A 240 5.93 -3.92 -13.68
N GLU A 241 5.28 -2.79 -13.39
CA GLU A 241 5.97 -1.54 -13.02
C GLU A 241 6.79 -1.71 -11.74
N ALA A 242 6.25 -2.38 -10.72
CA ALA A 242 6.96 -2.64 -9.48
C ALA A 242 8.22 -3.49 -9.72
N LEU A 243 8.10 -4.58 -10.47
CA LEU A 243 9.23 -5.45 -10.84
C LEU A 243 10.28 -4.69 -11.65
N ASN A 244 9.87 -3.88 -12.61
CA ASN A 244 10.78 -3.07 -13.41
C ASN A 244 11.49 -1.99 -12.59
N SER A 245 10.81 -1.41 -11.59
CA SER A 245 11.42 -0.43 -10.68
C SER A 245 12.55 -1.05 -9.82
N TRP A 246 12.55 -2.37 -9.66
CA TRP A 246 13.59 -3.10 -8.93
C TRP A 246 14.71 -3.58 -9.87
N ARG A 247 14.34 -4.07 -11.05
CA ARG A 247 15.29 -4.61 -12.03
C ARG A 247 16.14 -3.53 -12.69
N PHE A 248 15.55 -2.38 -12.98
CA PHE A 248 16.21 -1.34 -13.76
C PHE A 248 16.43 -0.11 -12.90
N THR A 249 17.67 0.37 -12.90
CA THR A 249 17.97 1.70 -12.40
C THR A 249 17.21 2.75 -13.21
N ALA A 250 16.95 3.91 -12.61
CA ALA A 250 16.35 5.04 -13.34
C ALA A 250 17.12 5.36 -14.64
N TRP A 251 18.42 5.10 -14.63
CA TRP A 251 19.31 5.24 -15.77
C TRP A 251 19.08 4.21 -16.88
N GLU A 252 18.90 2.93 -16.54
CA GLU A 252 18.60 1.89 -17.53
C GLU A 252 17.20 2.06 -18.13
N ASN A 253 16.22 2.46 -17.33
CA ASN A 253 14.89 2.82 -17.83
C ASN A 253 14.95 3.99 -18.82
N TYR A 254 15.76 5.02 -18.50
CA TYR A 254 16.02 6.12 -19.42
C TYR A 254 16.69 5.64 -20.72
N ARG A 255 17.73 4.80 -20.64
CA ARG A 255 18.40 4.26 -21.84
C ARG A 255 17.45 3.43 -22.71
N ARG A 256 16.61 2.59 -22.12
CA ARG A 256 15.62 1.80 -22.87
C ARG A 256 14.57 2.70 -23.52
N TRP A 257 14.05 3.70 -22.80
CA TRP A 257 13.13 4.68 -23.36
C TRP A 257 13.76 5.42 -24.54
N ARG A 258 14.99 5.93 -24.37
CA ARG A 258 15.75 6.62 -25.42
C ARG A 258 15.94 5.76 -26.66
N SER A 259 16.39 4.52 -26.50
CA SER A 259 16.55 3.57 -27.61
C SER A 259 15.22 3.31 -28.34
N SER A 260 14.11 3.22 -27.60
CA SER A 260 12.78 3.06 -28.21
C SER A 260 12.38 4.31 -29.01
N CYS A 261 12.70 5.51 -28.51
CA CYS A 261 12.49 6.76 -29.25
C CYS A 261 13.33 6.83 -30.52
N GLU A 262 14.60 6.43 -30.45
CA GLU A 262 15.52 6.44 -31.59
C GLU A 262 15.02 5.48 -32.69
N ILE A 263 14.59 4.27 -32.33
CA ILE A 263 13.99 3.31 -33.27
C ILE A 263 12.73 3.88 -33.94
N LEU A 264 11.80 4.45 -33.17
CA LEU A 264 10.56 5.03 -33.71
C LEU A 264 10.82 6.23 -34.65
N LEU A 265 11.89 6.99 -34.39
CA LEU A 265 12.31 8.09 -35.26
C LEU A 265 13.03 7.59 -36.53
N GLU A 266 13.76 6.48 -36.45
CA GLU A 266 14.42 5.85 -37.59
C GLU A 266 13.42 5.15 -38.52
N GLU A 267 12.38 4.54 -37.95
CA GLU A 267 11.32 3.83 -38.70
C GLU A 267 10.28 4.79 -39.32
N ASP A 268 10.39 6.11 -39.08
CA ASP A 268 9.47 7.15 -39.57
C ASP A 268 7.99 6.87 -39.25
N VAL A 269 7.73 6.22 -38.11
CA VAL A 269 6.38 5.83 -37.67
C VAL A 269 5.58 7.02 -37.13
N LEU A 270 6.28 8.08 -36.70
CA LEU A 270 5.70 9.24 -36.04
C LEU A 270 5.34 10.34 -37.04
N GLU A 271 4.22 11.03 -36.80
CA GLU A 271 3.90 12.25 -37.54
C GLU A 271 5.02 13.30 -37.41
N THR A 272 5.23 14.12 -38.42
CA THR A 272 6.31 15.12 -38.48
C THR A 272 6.36 16.03 -37.24
N ASN A 273 5.20 16.46 -36.75
CA ASN A 273 5.08 17.28 -35.54
C ASN A 273 5.48 16.53 -34.27
N GLU A 274 5.15 15.23 -34.17
CA GLU A 274 5.53 14.39 -33.03
C GLU A 274 7.03 14.07 -33.09
N ALA A 275 7.55 13.74 -34.26
CA ALA A 275 8.97 13.48 -34.47
C ALA A 275 9.84 14.67 -34.02
N GLU A 276 9.47 15.91 -34.38
CA GLU A 276 10.19 17.11 -33.91
C GLU A 276 10.12 17.30 -32.39
N ARG A 277 8.96 17.03 -31.79
CA ARG A 277 8.77 17.11 -30.34
C ARG A 277 9.67 16.10 -29.62
N TRP A 278 9.76 14.88 -30.14
CA TRP A 278 10.59 13.82 -29.57
C TRP A 278 12.08 14.12 -29.75
N LYS A 279 12.51 14.59 -30.93
CA LYS A 279 13.88 15.06 -31.19
C LYS A 279 14.28 16.18 -30.22
N THR A 280 13.40 17.15 -29.98
CA THR A 280 13.64 18.24 -29.03
C THR A 280 13.82 17.72 -27.60
N LYS A 281 12.94 16.81 -27.17
CA LYS A 281 13.01 16.21 -25.83
C LYS A 281 14.28 15.38 -25.64
N LEU A 282 14.66 14.60 -26.65
CA LEU A 282 15.91 13.84 -26.66
C LEU A 282 17.13 14.76 -26.56
N ARG A 283 17.16 15.88 -27.29
CA ARG A 283 18.26 16.86 -27.21
C ARG A 283 18.39 17.45 -25.81
N ILE A 284 17.29 17.91 -25.21
CA ILE A 284 17.29 18.47 -23.85
C ILE A 284 17.78 17.44 -22.83
N MET A 285 17.38 16.17 -22.96
CA MET A 285 17.82 15.12 -22.04
C MET A 285 19.29 14.76 -22.25
N ALA A 286 19.78 14.73 -23.49
CA ALA A 286 21.19 14.50 -23.80
C ALA A 286 22.08 15.64 -23.26
N GLU A 287 21.60 16.89 -23.31
CA GLU A 287 22.28 18.03 -22.68
C GLU A 287 22.35 17.87 -21.15
N ARG A 288 21.22 17.53 -20.49
CA ARG A 288 21.21 17.27 -19.03
C ARG A 288 22.06 16.07 -18.63
N GLU A 289 22.09 15.03 -19.45
CA GLU A 289 22.97 13.87 -19.26
C GLU A 289 24.43 14.31 -19.32
N LYS A 290 24.80 15.08 -20.35
CA LYS A 290 26.15 15.63 -20.49
C LYS A 290 26.49 16.54 -19.31
N GLU A 291 25.56 17.37 -18.83
CA GLU A 291 25.73 18.19 -17.63
C GLU A 291 25.94 17.33 -16.38
N MET A 292 25.15 16.27 -16.16
CA MET A 292 25.29 15.37 -15.02
C MET A 292 26.58 14.56 -15.05
N LEU A 293 27.01 14.11 -16.23
CA LEU A 293 28.27 13.40 -16.43
C LEU A 293 29.49 14.35 -16.29
N ASN A 294 29.32 15.64 -16.60
CA ASN A 294 30.34 16.67 -16.41
C ASN A 294 30.29 17.34 -15.02
N ALA A 295 29.18 17.23 -14.29
CA ALA A 295 29.02 17.73 -12.91
C ALA A 295 30.07 17.21 -11.91
N PRO A 296 30.57 15.95 -11.98
CA PRO A 296 31.70 15.53 -11.16
C PRO A 296 32.96 16.37 -11.39
N VAL A 297 33.13 17.02 -12.54
CA VAL A 297 34.33 17.85 -12.81
C VAL A 297 34.23 19.24 -12.15
N LYS A 298 33.06 19.66 -11.61
CA LYS A 298 32.85 21.06 -11.19
C LYS A 298 32.33 21.33 -9.78
N THR A 299 31.97 20.36 -8.92
CA THR A 299 31.30 20.72 -7.65
C THR A 299 31.63 19.85 -6.44
N ASP A 300 31.49 20.49 -5.26
CA ASP A 300 31.58 20.07 -3.85
C ASP A 300 31.06 18.64 -3.52
N ILE A 301 30.26 18.06 -4.40
CA ILE A 301 29.76 16.68 -4.33
C ILE A 301 30.90 15.67 -4.46
N LEU A 302 31.89 15.91 -5.35
CA LEU A 302 33.02 14.99 -5.51
C LEU A 302 33.92 15.01 -4.27
N ALA A 303 34.17 16.20 -3.71
CA ALA A 303 34.83 16.35 -2.42
C ALA A 303 34.04 15.68 -1.27
N ARG A 304 32.70 15.67 -1.33
CA ARG A 304 31.87 14.96 -0.35
C ARG A 304 31.89 13.43 -0.56
N MET A 305 31.94 12.96 -1.80
CA MET A 305 32.09 11.53 -2.12
C MET A 305 33.48 11.01 -1.72
N GLU A 306 34.55 11.78 -1.96
CA GLU A 306 35.90 11.44 -1.49
C GLU A 306 35.99 11.44 0.03
N ARG A 307 35.41 12.44 0.71
CA ARG A 307 35.31 12.44 2.18
C ARG A 307 34.56 11.21 2.70
N ASN A 308 33.44 10.86 2.07
CA ASN A 308 32.67 9.67 2.45
C ASN A 308 33.44 8.36 2.16
N LYS A 309 34.19 8.30 1.06
CA LYS A 309 35.03 7.14 0.72
C LYS A 309 36.14 6.98 1.76
N LYS A 310 36.87 8.05 2.05
CA LYS A 310 37.94 8.07 3.06
C LYS A 310 37.41 7.69 4.45
N TRP A 311 36.26 8.24 4.84
CA TRP A 311 35.61 7.86 6.10
C TRP A 311 35.24 6.38 6.16
N ARG A 312 34.78 5.77 5.05
CA ARG A 312 34.51 4.33 4.99
C ARG A 312 35.77 3.49 5.09
N GLU A 313 36.85 3.92 4.45
CA GLU A 313 38.16 3.26 4.54
C GLU A 313 38.70 3.31 5.97
N GLU A 314 38.64 4.47 6.63
CA GLU A 314 39.03 4.64 8.04
C GLU A 314 38.18 3.80 9.00
N GLN A 315 36.87 3.70 8.77
CA GLN A 315 36.00 2.83 9.58
C GLN A 315 36.34 1.35 9.41
N LYS A 316 36.69 0.94 8.18
CA LYS A 316 37.11 -0.43 7.90
C LYS A 316 38.44 -0.74 8.57
N GLU A 317 39.40 0.17 8.48
CA GLU A 317 40.71 0.03 9.12
C GLU A 317 40.59 -0.08 10.65
N ARG A 318 39.76 0.76 11.29
CA ARG A 318 39.48 0.64 12.73
C ARG A 318 38.83 -0.68 13.10
N ALA A 319 37.89 -1.17 12.29
CA ALA A 319 37.25 -2.46 12.54
C ALA A 319 38.24 -3.62 12.41
N ASP A 320 39.16 -3.55 11.44
CA ASP A 320 40.22 -4.54 11.24
C ASP A 320 41.26 -4.50 12.38
N GLU A 321 41.65 -3.31 12.85
CA GLU A 321 42.52 -3.13 14.04
C GLU A 321 41.87 -3.67 15.32
N GLU A 322 40.59 -3.40 15.53
CA GLU A 322 39.87 -3.88 16.71
C GLU A 322 39.74 -5.41 16.71
N LYS A 323 39.55 -5.99 15.51
CA LYS A 323 39.55 -7.45 15.32
C LYS A 323 40.93 -8.05 15.58
N TYR A 324 41.99 -7.39 15.13
CA TYR A 324 43.37 -7.81 15.40
C TYR A 324 43.69 -7.78 16.90
N ARG A 325 43.37 -6.67 17.60
CA ARG A 325 43.56 -6.57 19.06
C ARG A 325 42.78 -7.62 19.84
N ARG A 326 41.52 -7.89 19.47
CA ARG A 326 40.74 -8.97 20.08
C ARG A 326 41.39 -10.34 19.86
N GLY A 327 41.96 -10.57 18.68
CA GLY A 327 42.72 -11.78 18.38
C GLY A 327 44.00 -11.92 19.21
N GLU A 328 44.76 -10.83 19.42
CA GLU A 328 45.95 -10.83 20.29
C GLU A 328 45.61 -11.06 21.75
N MET A 329 44.62 -10.36 22.31
CA MET A 329 44.19 -10.59 23.70
C MET A 329 43.74 -12.04 23.91
N SER A 330 43.02 -12.62 22.96
CA SER A 330 42.62 -14.04 23.02
C SER A 330 43.83 -14.98 23.05
N ARG A 331 44.90 -14.68 22.31
CA ARG A 331 46.12 -15.50 22.32
C ARG A 331 46.94 -15.32 23.59
N GLU A 332 47.01 -14.09 24.12
CA GLU A 332 47.67 -13.83 25.40
C GLU A 332 46.93 -14.50 26.57
N GLU A 333 45.60 -14.47 26.57
CA GLU A 333 44.76 -15.19 27.53
C GLU A 333 44.95 -16.71 27.40
N GLU A 334 44.98 -17.26 26.18
CA GLU A 334 45.29 -18.68 25.94
C GLU A 334 46.69 -19.07 26.45
N LEU A 335 47.70 -18.22 26.23
CA LEU A 335 49.06 -18.43 26.72
C LEU A 335 49.11 -18.38 28.25
N ALA A 336 48.51 -17.37 28.87
CA ALA A 336 48.43 -17.24 30.32
C ALA A 336 47.74 -18.46 30.96
N PHE A 337 46.63 -18.92 30.38
CA PHE A 337 45.91 -20.11 30.82
C PHE A 337 46.75 -21.39 30.63
N SER A 338 47.53 -21.49 29.55
CA SER A 338 48.42 -22.62 29.31
C SER A 338 49.57 -22.70 30.33
N LEU A 339 50.11 -21.55 30.73
CA LEU A 339 51.18 -21.44 31.71
C LEU A 339 50.69 -21.82 33.11
N GLU A 340 49.51 -21.33 33.51
CA GLU A 340 48.85 -21.70 34.77
C GLU A 340 48.58 -23.21 34.84
N ARG A 341 48.13 -23.83 33.73
CA ARG A 341 47.90 -25.28 33.67
C ARG A 341 49.18 -26.12 33.73
N SER A 342 50.31 -25.56 33.31
CA SER A 342 51.61 -26.25 33.31
C SER A 342 52.35 -26.20 34.67
N GLY A 343 51.80 -25.50 35.67
CA GLY A 343 52.36 -25.45 37.03
C GLY A 343 53.63 -24.60 37.16
N PHE A 344 53.81 -23.64 36.25
CA PHE A 344 54.95 -22.69 36.26
C PHE A 344 54.70 -21.40 37.07
N LEU A 345 53.52 -21.29 37.68
CA LEU A 345 53.12 -20.29 38.68
C LEU A 345 52.56 -21.05 39.88
#